data_AF-A0A9D5BRQ2-F1
#
_entry.id   AF-A0A9D5BRQ2-F1
#
_cell.length_a   1.000
_cell.length_b   1.000
_cell.length_c   1.000
_cell.angle_alpha   90.00
_cell.angle_beta   90.00
_cell.angle_gamma   90.00
#
_symmetry.space_group_name_H-M   'P 1'
#
loop_
_entity.id
_entity.type
_entity.pdbx_description
1 polymer ?
#
loop_
_entity_poly.entity_id
_entity_poly.type
_entity_poly.pdbx_seq_one_letter_code
_entity_poly.pdbx_strand_id
1 'polypeptide(L)'
;MDLETENRLAAMLMREAAELRRQSEKDGVLAYLQKPNVRSRPNSRFLTATVRGVQQANRAVEVNEMWRAREKELELDKRASGTSSRDKSSDDKGYRNYSSSRNAERHDGADKSTGASASCSTKKEREHTPEGLKDEELEEFLHSRSEAEALLVQGWMKLGHTFRLILMESLLLVQI
;
A
#
# COMPACT_ATOMS: atom_id res chain seq x y z
N MET A 1 -27.95 7.83 34.19
CA MET A 1 -27.72 9.28 34.30
C MET A 1 -28.27 9.69 35.65
N ASP A 2 -27.55 10.52 36.39
CA ASP A 2 -27.97 10.90 37.74
C ASP A 2 -28.89 12.12 37.66
N LEU A 3 -29.95 12.18 38.48
CA LEU A 3 -30.95 13.27 38.47
C LEU A 3 -30.30 14.66 38.64
N GLU A 4 -29.22 14.74 39.41
CA GLU A 4 -28.46 15.98 39.59
C GLU A 4 -27.80 16.46 38.28
N THR A 5 -27.32 15.54 37.45
CA THR A 5 -26.74 15.86 36.14
C THR A 5 -27.80 16.38 35.17
N GLU A 6 -29.01 15.80 35.20
CA GLU A 6 -30.15 16.23 34.40
C GLU A 6 -30.66 17.61 34.82
N ASN A 7 -30.78 17.86 36.12
CA ASN A 7 -31.16 19.17 36.65
C ASN A 7 -30.13 20.25 36.31
N ARG A 8 -28.83 19.92 36.36
CA ARG A 8 -27.77 20.83 35.93
C ARG A 8 -27.87 21.16 34.44
N LEU A 9 -28.17 20.17 33.60
CA LEU A 9 -28.40 20.35 32.16
C LEU A 9 -29.64 21.22 31.90
N ALA A 10 -30.76 20.92 32.56
CA ALA A 10 -31.99 21.69 32.46
C ALA A 10 -31.77 23.16 32.85
N ALA A 11 -31.05 23.41 33.96
CA ALA A 11 -30.70 24.77 34.38
C ALA A 11 -29.76 25.50 33.40
N MET A 12 -28.95 24.77 32.64
CA MET A 12 -28.09 25.34 31.60
C MET A 12 -28.91 25.75 30.38
N LEU A 13 -29.77 24.86 29.89
CA LEU A 13 -30.68 25.10 28.76
C LEU A 13 -31.65 26.26 29.03
N MET A 14 -32.21 26.34 30.25
CA MET A 14 -33.12 27.43 30.62
C MET A 14 -32.42 28.80 30.64
N ARG A 15 -31.15 28.86 31.06
CA ARG A 15 -30.36 30.09 31.01
C ARG A 15 -30.05 30.51 29.57
N GLU A 16 -29.61 29.57 28.75
CA GLU A 16 -29.31 29.82 27.33
C GLU A 16 -30.57 30.29 26.56
N ALA A 17 -31.72 29.65 26.82
CA ALA A 17 -33.00 30.07 26.23
C ALA A 17 -33.42 31.48 26.68
N ALA A 18 -33.17 31.85 27.94
CA ALA A 18 -33.45 33.19 28.44
C ALA A 18 -32.53 34.26 27.80
N GLU A 19 -31.26 33.91 27.59
CA GLU A 19 -30.30 34.78 26.88
C GLU A 19 -30.69 35.00 25.42
N LEU A 20 -31.13 33.94 24.71
CA LEU A 20 -31.66 34.04 23.35
C LEU A 20 -32.88 34.96 23.27
N ARG A 21 -33.78 34.90 24.26
CA ARG A 21 -34.92 35.83 24.33
C ARG A 21 -34.47 37.28 24.44
N ARG A 22 -33.52 37.59 25.33
CA ARG A 22 -32.92 38.93 25.46
C ARG A 22 -32.23 39.41 24.18
N GLN A 23 -31.58 38.52 23.44
CA GLN A 23 -30.96 38.86 22.15
C GLN A 23 -32.03 39.14 21.09
N SER A 24 -33.12 38.36 21.07
CA SER A 24 -34.21 38.55 20.13
C SER A 24 -34.97 39.86 20.31
N GLU A 25 -34.96 40.44 21.51
CA GLU A 25 -35.50 41.79 21.73
C GLU A 25 -34.69 42.87 20.98
N LYS A 26 -33.41 42.63 20.74
CA LYS A 26 -32.50 43.55 20.03
C LYS A 26 -32.42 43.26 18.54
N ASP A 27 -32.16 42.00 18.19
CA ASP A 27 -31.87 41.55 16.83
C ASP A 27 -33.10 40.95 16.12
N GLY A 28 -34.22 40.86 16.83
CA GLY A 28 -35.46 40.29 16.32
C GLY A 28 -35.39 38.78 16.08
N VAL A 29 -36.11 38.32 15.06
CA VAL A 29 -36.19 36.90 14.68
C VAL A 29 -34.81 36.31 14.30
N LEU A 30 -33.86 37.15 13.89
CA LEU A 30 -32.53 36.72 13.47
C LEU A 30 -31.76 36.00 14.59
N ALA A 31 -32.02 36.33 15.86
CA ALA A 31 -31.39 35.68 17.01
C ALA A 31 -31.70 34.16 17.06
N TYR A 32 -32.90 33.74 16.64
CA TYR A 32 -33.29 32.32 16.61
C TYR A 32 -32.82 31.58 15.36
N LEU A 33 -32.57 32.31 14.27
CA LEU A 33 -32.10 31.75 12.99
C LEU A 33 -30.57 31.63 12.93
N GLN A 34 -29.86 32.23 13.89
CA GLN A 34 -28.42 32.18 13.96
C GLN A 34 -27.96 30.75 14.26
N LYS A 35 -27.52 30.04 13.23
CA LYS A 35 -26.95 28.70 13.38
C LYS A 35 -25.65 28.81 14.20
N PRO A 36 -25.38 27.86 15.11
CA PRO A 36 -24.09 27.77 15.78
C PRO A 36 -22.99 27.80 14.72
N ASN A 37 -21.95 28.62 14.94
CA ASN A 37 -20.84 28.77 14.01
C ASN A 37 -20.00 27.48 13.99
N VAL A 38 -20.50 26.44 13.33
CA VAL A 38 -19.74 25.25 13.01
C VAL A 38 -18.76 25.68 11.94
N ARG A 39 -17.49 25.84 12.35
CA ARG A 39 -16.39 26.25 11.49
C ARG A 39 -16.31 25.27 10.31
N SER A 40 -16.95 25.63 9.20
CA SER A 40 -17.17 24.79 8.01
C SER A 40 -15.91 24.53 7.20
N ARG A 41 -14.80 25.17 7.58
CA ARG A 41 -13.52 25.06 6.89
C ARG A 41 -12.74 23.88 7.49
N PRO A 42 -12.52 22.80 6.74
CA PRO A 42 -11.78 21.64 7.23
C PRO A 42 -10.41 22.07 7.75
N ASN A 43 -10.02 21.53 8.91
CA ASN A 43 -8.76 21.88 9.54
C ASN A 43 -7.60 21.56 8.59
N SER A 44 -6.87 22.57 8.12
CA SER A 44 -5.77 22.40 7.15
C SER A 44 -4.66 21.48 7.68
N ARG A 45 -4.47 21.42 9.01
CA ARG A 45 -3.56 20.45 9.66
C ARG A 45 -4.02 19.02 9.47
N PHE A 46 -5.32 18.76 9.63
CA PHE A 46 -5.90 17.45 9.44
C PHE A 46 -5.72 16.99 7.99
N LEU A 47 -6.08 17.82 7.01
CA LEU A 47 -5.91 17.51 5.59
C LEU A 47 -4.44 17.19 5.26
N THR A 48 -3.51 18.00 5.76
CA THR A 48 -2.08 17.77 5.55
C THR A 48 -1.62 16.46 6.18
N ALA A 49 -2.09 16.13 7.37
CA ALA A 49 -1.75 14.88 8.06
C ALA A 49 -2.29 13.65 7.30
N THR A 50 -3.54 13.71 6.83
CA THR A 50 -4.15 12.64 6.02
C THR A 50 -3.37 12.39 4.74
N VAL A 51 -3.04 13.46 4.00
CA VAL A 51 -2.24 13.34 2.76
C VAL A 51 -0.88 12.72 3.05
N ARG A 52 -0.20 13.15 4.12
CA ARG A 52 1.09 12.56 4.52
C ARG A 52 0.98 11.09 4.90
N GLY A 53 -0.10 10.70 5.59
CA GLY A 53 -0.35 9.31 5.98
C GLY A 53 -0.52 8.39 4.77
N VAL A 54 -1.33 8.81 3.79
CA VAL A 54 -1.51 8.06 2.54
C VAL A 54 -0.18 7.91 1.79
N GLN A 55 0.59 9.00 1.67
CA GLN A 55 1.90 8.94 1.01
C GLN A 55 2.89 8.01 1.72
N GLN A 56 2.86 7.96 3.07
CA GLN A 56 3.69 7.03 3.84
C GLN A 56 3.27 5.57 3.61
N ALA A 57 1.97 5.29 3.61
CA ALA A 57 1.45 3.96 3.33
C ALA A 57 1.83 3.48 1.92
N ASN A 58 1.69 4.34 0.91
CA ASN A 58 2.06 4.02 -0.47
C ASN A 58 3.55 3.69 -0.58
N ARG A 59 4.43 4.51 0.00
CA ARG A 59 5.89 4.22 0.01
C ARG A 59 6.20 2.89 0.71
N ALA A 60 5.49 2.55 1.79
CA ALA A 60 5.69 1.28 2.48
C ALA A 60 5.30 0.09 1.60
N VAL A 61 4.24 0.21 0.80
CA VAL A 61 3.83 -0.81 -0.18
C VAL A 61 4.89 -0.99 -1.26
N GLU A 62 5.36 0.11 -1.88
CA GLU A 62 6.43 0.07 -2.89
C GLU A 62 7.69 -0.62 -2.36
N VAL A 63 8.11 -0.29 -1.13
CA VAL A 63 9.27 -0.92 -0.47
C VAL A 63 9.01 -2.42 -0.26
N ASN A 64 7.83 -2.81 0.21
CA ASN A 64 7.48 -4.21 0.41
C ASN A 64 7.50 -5.01 -0.91
N GLU A 65 7.01 -4.44 -2.00
CA GLU A 65 7.09 -5.04 -3.34
C GLU A 65 8.54 -5.24 -3.77
N MET A 66 9.41 -4.25 -3.56
CA MET A 66 10.85 -4.38 -3.84
C MET A 66 11.52 -5.49 -3.02
N TRP A 67 11.19 -5.61 -1.73
CA TRP A 67 11.72 -6.68 -0.89
C TRP A 67 11.27 -8.06 -1.37
N ARG A 68 9.99 -8.22 -1.76
CA ARG A 68 9.50 -9.48 -2.32
C ARG A 68 10.14 -9.84 -3.66
N ALA A 69 10.33 -8.85 -4.54
CA ALA A 69 11.03 -9.06 -5.80
C ALA A 69 12.47 -9.54 -5.57
N ARG A 70 13.17 -8.92 -4.61
CA ARG A 70 14.54 -9.30 -4.23
C ARG A 70 14.61 -10.71 -3.63
N GLU A 71 13.67 -11.07 -2.78
CA GLU A 71 13.61 -12.40 -2.17
C GLU A 71 13.42 -13.50 -3.22
N LYS A 72 12.53 -13.26 -4.21
CA LYS A 72 12.29 -14.15 -5.34
C LYS A 72 13.52 -14.34 -6.23
N GLU A 73 14.24 -13.26 -6.54
CA GLU A 73 15.51 -13.32 -7.29
C GLU A 73 16.54 -14.21 -6.58
N LEU A 74 16.69 -14.01 -5.26
CA LEU A 74 17.64 -14.76 -4.43
C LEU A 74 17.26 -16.25 -4.33
N GLU A 75 15.96 -16.57 -4.32
CA GLU A 75 15.49 -17.96 -4.39
C GLU A 75 15.86 -18.63 -5.73
N LEU A 76 15.69 -17.93 -6.85
CA LEU A 76 16.06 -18.44 -8.17
C LEU A 76 17.58 -18.66 -8.29
N ASP A 77 18.40 -17.73 -7.78
CA ASP A 77 19.86 -17.88 -7.74
C ASP A 77 20.31 -19.09 -6.91
N LYS A 78 19.66 -19.33 -5.76
CA LYS A 78 19.90 -20.53 -4.94
C LYS A 78 19.54 -21.82 -5.69
N ARG A 79 18.42 -21.85 -6.40
CA ARG A 79 18.01 -23.00 -7.22
C ARG A 79 18.99 -23.24 -8.38
N ALA A 80 19.40 -22.18 -9.08
CA ALA A 80 20.34 -22.28 -10.20
C ALA A 80 21.75 -22.73 -9.77
N SER A 81 22.25 -22.20 -8.64
CA SER A 81 23.55 -22.62 -8.09
C SER A 81 23.53 -24.07 -7.58
N GLY A 82 22.43 -24.52 -6.96
CA GLY A 82 22.25 -25.91 -6.51
C GLY A 82 22.32 -26.94 -7.63
N THR A 83 21.74 -26.65 -8.80
CA THR A 83 21.73 -27.56 -9.96
C THR A 83 23.09 -27.71 -10.62
N SER A 84 23.94 -26.68 -10.62
CA SER A 84 25.26 -26.73 -11.28
C SER A 84 26.32 -27.58 -10.58
N SER A 85 26.07 -28.07 -9.36
CA SER A 85 27.07 -28.77 -8.54
C SER A 85 27.00 -30.30 -8.60
N ARG A 86 26.00 -30.88 -9.29
CA ARG A 86 25.72 -32.33 -9.20
C ARG A 86 26.18 -33.16 -10.41
N ASP A 87 26.70 -32.52 -11.47
CA ASP A 87 27.15 -33.18 -12.72
C ASP A 87 28.64 -32.96 -13.04
N LYS A 88 29.54 -33.17 -12.06
CA LYS A 88 30.95 -33.47 -12.37
C LYS A 88 31.31 -34.86 -11.84
N SER A 89 30.68 -35.84 -12.48
CA SER A 89 31.15 -37.22 -12.55
C SER A 89 32.22 -37.37 -13.65
N SER A 90 33.03 -38.42 -13.50
CA SER A 90 34.00 -39.02 -14.44
C SER A 90 35.42 -38.45 -14.45
N ASP A 91 36.25 -39.12 -13.64
CA ASP A 91 37.47 -39.81 -14.06
C ASP A 91 38.16 -39.33 -15.35
N ASP A 92 39.35 -38.75 -15.22
CA ASP A 92 40.40 -38.93 -16.23
C ASP A 92 41.71 -39.33 -15.55
N LYS A 93 41.93 -40.65 -15.50
CA LYS A 93 43.21 -41.28 -15.19
C LYS A 93 44.01 -41.39 -16.50
N GLY A 94 45.06 -40.57 -16.64
CA GLY A 94 45.94 -40.61 -17.81
C GLY A 94 47.41 -40.37 -17.52
N TYR A 95 48.09 -41.40 -17.03
CA TYR A 95 49.49 -41.82 -17.31
C TYR A 95 50.70 -40.83 -17.30
N ARG A 96 51.72 -41.26 -16.54
CA ARG A 96 53.16 -40.91 -16.57
C ARG A 96 53.80 -40.86 -17.97
N ASN A 97 54.73 -39.92 -18.19
CA ASN A 97 56.18 -40.12 -18.49
C ASN A 97 56.76 -38.85 -19.16
N TYR A 98 57.82 -38.23 -18.63
CA TYR A 98 59.26 -38.50 -18.83
C TYR A 98 59.90 -37.34 -19.61
N SER A 99 60.77 -36.60 -18.90
CA SER A 99 61.97 -35.91 -19.37
C SER A 99 61.87 -34.84 -20.46
N SER A 100 62.26 -33.62 -20.11
CA SER A 100 63.50 -33.07 -20.69
C SER A 100 64.08 -31.97 -19.81
N SER A 101 65.38 -32.08 -19.62
CA SER A 101 66.26 -31.23 -18.83
C SER A 101 66.66 -29.96 -19.60
N ARG A 102 67.14 -28.96 -18.85
CA ARG A 102 68.10 -27.90 -19.24
C ARG A 102 67.53 -26.71 -20.03
N ASN A 103 67.52 -25.53 -19.42
CA ASN A 103 68.64 -24.58 -19.51
C ASN A 103 68.40 -23.38 -18.58
N ALA A 104 69.46 -23.01 -17.87
CA ALA A 104 69.60 -21.74 -17.19
C ALA A 104 70.21 -20.75 -18.17
N GLU A 105 69.62 -19.57 -18.35
CA GLU A 105 70.37 -18.42 -18.82
C GLU A 105 69.75 -17.12 -18.31
N ARG A 106 70.62 -16.28 -17.76
CA ARG A 106 70.32 -14.99 -17.14
C ARG A 106 70.42 -13.93 -18.23
N HIS A 107 69.49 -12.97 -18.29
CA HIS A 107 69.89 -11.57 -18.41
C HIS A 107 68.80 -10.58 -18.00
N ASP A 108 69.32 -9.50 -17.44
CA ASP A 108 68.75 -8.37 -16.72
C ASP A 108 67.97 -7.40 -17.62
N GLY A 109 67.02 -6.67 -17.03
CA GLY A 109 66.17 -5.69 -17.71
C GLY A 109 64.99 -5.23 -16.87
N ALA A 110 65.27 -4.49 -15.80
CA ALA A 110 64.27 -3.70 -15.08
C ALA A 110 63.59 -2.68 -16.01
N ASP A 111 62.26 -2.58 -16.04
CA ASP A 111 61.55 -1.60 -15.21
C ASP A 111 60.01 -1.74 -15.33
N LYS A 112 59.35 -1.61 -14.18
CA LYS A 112 57.98 -1.13 -13.92
C LYS A 112 56.76 -1.64 -14.71
N SER A 113 56.09 -2.58 -14.03
CA SER A 113 54.78 -2.38 -13.38
C SER A 113 53.50 -2.35 -14.23
N THR A 114 52.73 -3.43 -14.01
CA THR A 114 51.26 -3.47 -13.79
C THR A 114 50.35 -3.49 -15.02
N GLY A 115 49.48 -4.51 -15.05
CA GLY A 115 48.15 -4.40 -15.65
C GLY A 115 47.92 -5.26 -16.87
N ALA A 116 47.56 -6.52 -16.62
CA ALA A 116 47.17 -7.45 -17.64
C ALA A 116 45.88 -7.03 -18.36
N SER A 117 45.90 -7.27 -19.67
CA SER A 117 44.87 -7.96 -20.47
C SER A 117 43.52 -7.29 -20.79
N ALA A 118 43.35 -7.22 -22.11
CA ALA A 118 42.20 -7.70 -22.89
C ALA A 118 41.01 -6.77 -23.13
N SER A 119 40.92 -6.34 -24.40
CA SER A 119 39.69 -5.92 -25.07
C SER A 119 38.64 -7.03 -25.03
N CYS A 120 37.37 -6.66 -24.84
CA CYS A 120 36.27 -7.34 -25.51
C CYS A 120 35.13 -6.38 -25.87
N SER A 121 34.65 -6.57 -27.09
CA SER A 121 33.69 -5.77 -27.82
C SER A 121 32.26 -6.31 -27.65
N THR A 122 31.30 -5.49 -28.07
CA THR A 122 29.88 -5.76 -28.36
C THR A 122 28.90 -5.84 -27.19
N LYS A 123 28.25 -4.70 -26.91
CA LYS A 123 26.94 -4.66 -26.25
C LYS A 123 25.87 -5.01 -27.28
N LYS A 124 25.25 -6.17 -27.15
CA LYS A 124 24.04 -6.55 -27.88
C LYS A 124 22.86 -6.11 -27.02
N GLU A 125 22.10 -5.14 -27.52
CA GLU A 125 20.81 -4.72 -26.95
C GLU A 125 19.91 -5.94 -26.80
N ARG A 126 19.41 -6.17 -25.58
CA ARG A 126 18.33 -7.10 -25.31
C ARG A 126 17.15 -6.26 -24.87
N GLU A 127 16.26 -6.02 -25.80
CA GLU A 127 14.92 -5.51 -25.58
C GLU A 127 14.16 -6.56 -24.75
N HIS A 128 13.96 -6.27 -23.45
CA HIS A 128 13.20 -7.14 -22.56
C HIS A 128 11.75 -6.64 -22.56
N THR A 129 10.89 -7.27 -23.36
CA THR A 129 9.44 -7.17 -23.16
C THR A 129 9.09 -7.87 -21.86
N PRO A 130 8.39 -7.22 -20.91
CA PRO A 130 7.93 -7.90 -19.71
C PRO A 130 6.78 -8.84 -20.10
N GLU A 131 7.03 -10.14 -19.92
CA GLU A 131 6.03 -11.20 -20.02
C GLU A 131 4.89 -10.89 -19.05
N GLY A 132 3.73 -10.53 -19.61
CA GLY A 132 2.54 -10.11 -18.88
C GLY A 132 1.99 -11.22 -17.99
N LEU A 133 1.39 -10.81 -16.86
CA LEU A 133 0.60 -11.68 -15.99
C LEU A 133 -0.47 -12.39 -16.84
N LYS A 134 -0.66 -13.68 -16.61
CA LYS A 134 -1.56 -14.54 -17.40
C LYS A 134 -2.97 -13.97 -17.36
N ASP A 135 -3.59 -13.84 -18.54
CA ASP A 135 -4.92 -13.26 -18.72
C ASP A 135 -5.99 -13.94 -17.84
N GLU A 136 -5.80 -15.22 -17.50
CA GLU A 136 -6.69 -15.96 -16.61
C GLU A 136 -6.72 -15.44 -15.16
N GLU A 137 -5.59 -14.97 -14.60
CA GLU A 137 -5.52 -14.47 -13.22
C GLU A 137 -6.14 -13.05 -13.13
N LEU A 138 -6.00 -12.27 -14.21
CA LEU A 138 -6.65 -10.97 -14.34
C LEU A 138 -8.17 -11.13 -14.47
N GLU A 139 -8.63 -12.15 -15.20
CA GLU A 139 -10.05 -12.44 -15.36
C GLU A 139 -10.68 -12.88 -14.02
N GLU A 140 -10.02 -13.74 -13.24
CA GLU A 140 -10.50 -14.15 -11.91
C GLU A 140 -10.57 -12.97 -10.91
N PHE A 141 -9.60 -12.05 -10.98
CA PHE A 141 -9.63 -10.82 -10.18
C PHE A 141 -10.80 -9.89 -10.57
N LEU A 142 -11.09 -9.74 -11.86
CA LEU A 142 -12.22 -8.95 -12.34
C LEU A 142 -13.56 -9.56 -11.93
N HIS A 143 -13.69 -10.89 -11.99
CA HIS A 143 -14.89 -11.59 -11.52
C HIS A 143 -15.08 -11.41 -10.01
N SER A 144 -14.03 -11.60 -9.21
CA SER A 144 -14.05 -11.40 -7.75
C SER A 144 -14.45 -9.97 -7.37
N ARG A 145 -13.96 -8.97 -8.12
CA ARG A 145 -14.34 -7.57 -7.93
C ARG A 145 -15.78 -7.29 -8.31
N SER A 146 -16.24 -7.81 -9.45
CA SER A 146 -17.62 -7.65 -9.91
C SER A 146 -18.64 -8.29 -8.95
N GLU A 147 -18.28 -9.42 -8.35
CA GLU A 147 -19.08 -10.10 -7.34
C GLU A 147 -19.12 -9.31 -6.02
N ALA A 148 -17.99 -8.77 -5.57
CA ALA A 148 -17.94 -7.89 -4.41
C ALA A 148 -18.78 -6.61 -4.60
N GLU A 149 -18.74 -6.01 -5.79
CA GLU A 149 -19.57 -4.85 -6.14
C GLU A 149 -21.07 -5.22 -6.16
N ALA A 150 -21.44 -6.39 -6.67
CA ALA A 150 -22.81 -6.89 -6.67
C ALA A 150 -23.35 -7.15 -5.25
N LEU A 151 -22.54 -7.74 -4.37
CA LEU A 151 -22.88 -7.97 -2.96
C LEU A 151 -23.05 -6.66 -2.19
N LEU A 152 -22.23 -5.66 -2.49
CA LEU A 152 -22.37 -4.31 -1.94
C LEU A 152 -23.72 -3.71 -2.35
N VAL A 153 -24.04 -3.68 -3.65
CA VAL A 153 -25.31 -3.15 -4.17
C VAL A 153 -26.52 -3.87 -3.57
N GLN A 154 -26.47 -5.20 -3.46
CA GLN A 154 -27.49 -6.00 -2.78
C GLN A 154 -27.65 -5.60 -1.30
N GLY A 155 -26.54 -5.34 -0.60
CA GLY A 155 -26.54 -4.83 0.77
C GLY A 155 -27.24 -3.47 0.91
N TRP A 156 -26.91 -2.51 0.03
CA TRP A 156 -27.53 -1.19 0.00
C TRP A 156 -29.04 -1.27 -0.31
N MET A 157 -29.45 -2.13 -1.23
CA MET A 157 -30.88 -2.36 -1.53
C MET A 157 -31.64 -2.95 -0.34
N LYS A 158 -31.05 -3.92 0.37
CA LYS A 158 -31.64 -4.50 1.58
C LYS A 158 -31.76 -3.47 2.71
N LEU A 159 -30.72 -2.66 2.92
CA LEU A 159 -30.72 -1.58 3.92
C LEU A 159 -31.77 -0.50 3.60
N GLY A 160 -31.91 -0.13 2.33
CA GLY A 160 -32.94 0.80 1.88
C GLY A 160 -34.34 0.25 2.10
N HIS A 161 -34.56 -1.04 1.85
CA HIS A 161 -35.84 -1.70 2.07
C HIS A 161 -36.19 -1.80 3.56
N THR A 162 -35.24 -2.15 4.43
CA THR A 162 -35.47 -2.19 5.88
C THR A 162 -35.74 -0.79 6.43
N PHE A 163 -35.01 0.23 5.97
CA PHE A 163 -35.27 1.61 6.38
C PHE A 163 -36.67 2.09 5.94
N ARG A 164 -37.10 1.74 4.73
CA ARG A 164 -38.45 2.06 4.24
C ARG A 164 -39.56 1.33 5.02
N LEU A 165 -39.34 0.08 5.40
CA LEU A 165 -40.27 -0.67 6.26
C LEU A 165 -40.37 -0.05 7.65
N ILE A 166 -39.25 0.28 8.29
CA ILE A 166 -39.21 0.93 9.60
C ILE A 166 -39.93 2.28 9.55
N LEU A 167 -39.74 3.05 8.47
CA LEU A 167 -40.41 4.34 8.31
C LEU A 167 -41.94 4.17 8.15
N MET A 168 -42.39 3.18 7.40
CA MET A 168 -43.82 2.87 7.21
C MET A 168 -44.47 2.34 8.49
N GLU A 169 -43.76 1.50 9.25
CA GLU A 169 -44.22 0.96 10.54
C GLU A 169 -44.30 2.07 11.61
N SER A 170 -43.35 3.01 11.60
CA SER A 170 -43.38 4.20 12.45
C SER A 170 -44.53 5.15 12.09
N LEU A 171 -44.87 5.28 10.80
CA LEU A 171 -46.01 6.07 10.33
C LEU A 171 -47.35 5.43 10.71
N LEU A 172 -47.44 4.09 10.69
CA LEU A 172 -48.62 3.34 11.15
C LEU A 172 -48.86 3.45 12.66
N LEU A 173 -47.80 3.53 13.47
CA LEU A 173 -47.88 3.69 14.92
C LEU A 173 -48.31 5.09 15.40
N VAL A 174 -48.22 6.12 14.54
CA VAL A 174 -48.63 7.50 14.87
C VAL A 174 -50.12 7.75 14.58
N GLN A 175 -50.81 6.81 13.94
CA GLN A 175 -52.23 6.91 13.58
C GLN A 175 -53.18 6.03 14.42
N ILE A 176 -52.69 5.44 15.51
CA ILE A 176 -53.47 4.79 16.58
C ILE A 176 -53.36 5.63 17.85
#